data_AF-A0A316TG17-F1
#
_entry.id   AF-A0A316TG17-F1
#
_cell.length_a   1.000
_cell.length_b   1.000
_cell.length_c   1.000
_cell.angle_alpha   90.00
_cell.angle_beta   90.00
_cell.angle_gamma   90.00
#
_symmetry.space_group_name_H-M   'P 1'
#
loop_
_entity.id
_entity.type
_entity.pdbx_description
1 polymer ?
#
loop_
_entity_poly.entity_id
_entity_poly.type
_entity_poly.pdbx_seq_one_letter_code
_entity_poly.pdbx_strand_id
1 'polypeptide(L)'
;MTSPGITYDAGAPIAAKRGDGRLSGGPQPGPSRVLKECRVEPLTEVQARAVGRLAAHADHGDAVDLAVVEGAARRTDVVVTSDPSDIERTASVVGIELRVVVV
;
A
#
# COMPACT_ATOMS: atom_id res chain seq x y z
N MET A 1 -18.18 7.20 -17.55
CA MET A 1 -17.58 6.98 -16.22
C MET A 1 -16.45 5.98 -16.38
N THR A 2 -15.21 6.42 -16.18
CA THR A 2 -14.05 5.53 -16.09
C THR A 2 -14.18 4.69 -14.82
N SER A 3 -14.05 3.37 -14.93
CA SER A 3 -13.99 2.50 -13.77
C SER A 3 -12.78 2.86 -12.89
N PRO A 4 -12.92 2.93 -11.57
CA PRO A 4 -11.78 3.19 -10.68
C PRO A 4 -10.75 2.07 -10.81
N GLY A 5 -9.46 2.40 -10.67
CA GLY A 5 -8.41 1.41 -10.59
C GLY A 5 -8.47 0.61 -9.29
N ILE A 6 -7.73 -0.50 -9.23
CA ILE A 6 -7.63 -1.36 -8.05
C ILE A 6 -6.19 -1.34 -7.57
N THR A 7 -6.00 -1.01 -6.29
CA THR A 7 -4.73 -1.15 -5.58
C THR A 7 -4.82 -2.36 -4.65
N TYR A 8 -3.90 -3.30 -4.82
CA TYR A 8 -3.84 -4.50 -3.99
C TYR A 8 -2.83 -4.27 -2.88
N ASP A 9 -3.28 -4.37 -1.64
CA ASP A 9 -2.38 -4.54 -0.51
C ASP A 9 -2.14 -6.04 -0.35
N ALA A 10 -0.93 -6.47 -0.68
CA ALA A 10 -0.59 -7.89 -0.66
C ALA A 10 -0.31 -8.40 0.76
N GLY A 11 -0.21 -7.52 1.77
CA GLY A 11 0.66 -7.77 2.92
C GLY A 11 2.11 -7.94 2.42
N ALA A 12 3.09 -7.30 3.07
CA ALA A 12 4.50 -7.30 2.64
C ALA A 12 4.95 -8.59 1.91
N PRO A 13 5.43 -8.53 0.63
CA PRO A 13 6.62 -7.75 0.28
C PRO A 13 6.66 -7.14 -1.15
N ILE A 14 7.07 -5.87 -1.28
CA ILE A 14 7.89 -5.43 -2.43
C ILE A 14 9.28 -5.13 -1.87
N ALA A 15 10.23 -6.01 -2.20
CA ALA A 15 11.56 -6.04 -1.63
C ALA A 15 12.34 -4.71 -1.81
N ALA A 16 12.41 -3.90 -0.76
CA ALA A 16 13.53 -2.98 -0.60
C ALA A 16 14.72 -3.79 -0.08
N LYS A 17 15.75 -3.96 -0.92
CA LYS A 17 16.99 -4.66 -0.56
C LYS A 17 17.76 -3.81 0.46
N ARG A 18 17.54 -4.01 1.77
CA ARG A 18 18.47 -3.54 2.81
C ARG A 18 19.60 -4.55 2.99
N GLY A 19 20.82 -4.04 3.17
CA GLY A 19 22.07 -4.79 3.23
C GLY A 19 22.32 -5.58 4.51
N ASP A 20 21.31 -5.84 5.34
CA ASP A 20 21.44 -6.44 6.68
C ASP A 20 20.47 -7.62 6.92
N GLY A 21 20.21 -8.42 5.89
CA GLY A 21 20.17 -9.88 6.05
C GLY A 21 18.99 -10.53 6.78
N ARG A 22 17.86 -9.86 7.06
CA ARG A 22 16.60 -10.56 7.46
C ARG A 22 15.35 -9.90 6.87
N LEU A 23 14.82 -10.53 5.82
CA LEU A 23 13.48 -10.27 5.28
C LEU A 23 12.66 -11.56 5.48
N SER A 24 11.69 -11.54 6.39
CA SER A 24 10.70 -12.62 6.53
C SER A 24 9.56 -12.37 5.55
N GLY A 25 9.69 -12.90 4.34
CA GLY A 25 8.67 -12.84 3.29
C GLY A 25 9.01 -13.86 2.21
N GLY A 26 8.75 -15.14 2.49
CA GLY A 26 8.95 -16.22 1.52
C GLY A 26 7.92 -16.15 0.37
N PRO A 27 8.14 -16.87 -0.74
CA PRO A 27 7.20 -16.89 -1.85
C PRO A 27 5.82 -17.38 -1.39
N GLN A 28 4.80 -16.53 -1.49
CA GLN A 28 3.41 -16.93 -1.28
C GLN A 28 2.79 -17.26 -2.64
N PRO A 29 2.48 -18.54 -2.96
CA PRO A 29 2.12 -18.97 -4.31
C PRO A 29 0.81 -18.37 -4.85
N GLY A 30 -0.14 -18.00 -3.97
CA GLY A 30 -1.38 -17.32 -4.36
C GLY A 30 -1.17 -15.86 -4.79
N PRO A 31 -0.70 -14.98 -3.88
CA PRO A 31 -0.38 -13.59 -4.19
C PRO A 31 0.59 -13.45 -5.37
N SER A 32 1.59 -14.33 -5.48
CA SER A 32 2.56 -14.31 -6.57
C SER A 32 1.96 -14.47 -7.98
N ARG A 33 0.78 -15.10 -8.11
CA ARG A 33 0.09 -15.23 -9.40
C ARG A 33 -0.73 -13.99 -9.73
N VAL A 34 -1.42 -13.43 -8.74
CA VAL A 34 -2.21 -12.19 -8.90
C VAL A 34 -1.29 -11.00 -9.18
N LEU A 35 -0.18 -10.90 -8.46
CA LEU A 35 0.81 -9.82 -8.62
C LEU A 35 1.46 -9.77 -10.01
N LYS A 36 1.52 -10.89 -10.74
CA LYS A 36 2.02 -10.91 -12.14
C LYS A 36 1.11 -10.15 -13.10
N GLU A 37 -0.17 -10.10 -12.79
CA GLU A 37 -1.18 -9.39 -13.59
C GLU A 37 -1.34 -7.93 -13.11
N CYS A 38 -0.75 -7.58 -11.96
CA CYS A 38 -0.77 -6.22 -11.44
C CYS A 38 0.22 -5.34 -12.19
N ARG A 39 -0.21 -4.09 -12.46
CA ARG A 39 0.71 -3.04 -12.83
C ARG A 39 1.52 -2.64 -11.58
N VAL A 40 2.83 -2.81 -11.63
CA VAL A 40 3.74 -2.30 -10.59
C VAL A 40 4.05 -0.83 -10.89
N GLU A 41 3.72 0.05 -9.94
CA GLU A 41 4.12 1.46 -9.98
C GLU A 41 5.39 1.67 -9.15
N PRO A 42 6.47 2.24 -9.72
CA PRO A 42 7.64 2.62 -8.95
C PRO A 42 7.31 3.72 -7.94
N LEU A 43 7.80 3.60 -6.71
CA LEU A 43 7.74 4.68 -5.73
C LEU A 43 8.81 5.73 -6.07
N THR A 44 8.39 6.83 -6.68
CA THR A 44 9.27 7.96 -7.03
C THR A 44 9.66 8.75 -5.78
N GLU A 45 10.71 9.57 -5.88
CA GLU A 45 11.12 10.45 -4.77
C GLU A 45 10.01 11.39 -4.30
N VAL A 46 9.21 11.94 -5.23
CA VAL A 46 8.09 12.83 -4.91
C VAL A 46 7.03 12.08 -4.08
N GLN A 47 6.71 10.85 -4.47
CA GLN A 47 5.77 9.99 -3.74
C GLN A 47 6.34 9.55 -2.39
N ALA A 48 7.62 9.18 -2.33
CA ALA A 48 8.29 8.83 -1.08
C ALA A 48 8.26 9.99 -0.07
N ARG A 49 8.45 11.24 -0.53
CA ARG A 49 8.28 12.43 0.32
C ARG A 49 6.84 12.63 0.77
N ALA A 50 5.85 12.30 -0.07
CA ALA A 50 4.44 12.34 0.31
C ALA A 50 4.12 11.30 1.39
N VAL A 51 4.59 10.07 1.21
CA VAL A 51 4.51 9.00 2.21
C VAL A 51 5.16 9.43 3.54
N GLY A 52 6.35 10.03 3.50
CA GLY A 52 7.00 10.55 4.70
C GLY A 52 6.21 11.66 5.41
N ARG A 53 5.47 12.50 4.67
CA ARG A 53 4.55 13.46 5.28
C ARG A 53 3.36 12.77 5.93
N LEU A 54 2.80 11.73 5.31
CA LEU A 54 1.72 10.93 5.93
C LEU A 54 2.23 10.28 7.22
N ALA A 55 3.44 9.70 7.21
CA ALA A 55 4.08 9.10 8.38
C ALA A 55 4.24 10.09 9.55
N ALA A 56 4.51 11.36 9.26
CA ALA A 56 4.65 12.38 10.31
C ALA A 56 3.31 12.69 11.02
N HIS A 57 2.18 12.39 10.39
CA HIS A 57 0.84 12.61 10.95
C HIS A 57 0.25 11.32 11.51
N ALA A 58 0.55 10.18 10.89
CA ALA A 58 0.15 8.86 11.33
C ALA A 58 1.10 8.40 12.44
N ASP A 59 0.66 8.51 13.70
CA ASP A 59 1.38 8.03 14.90
C ASP A 59 1.64 6.50 14.88
N HIS A 60 1.13 5.80 13.85
CA HIS A 60 1.46 4.42 13.52
C HIS A 60 1.31 4.21 11.99
N GLY A 61 1.95 3.15 11.46
CA GLY A 61 1.79 2.69 10.09
C GLY A 61 3.12 2.27 9.51
N ASP A 62 3.19 1.09 8.88
CA ASP A 62 4.41 0.71 8.19
C ASP A 62 4.52 1.48 6.85
N ALA A 63 5.73 1.62 6.33
CA ALA A 63 5.96 2.43 5.13
C ALA A 63 5.25 1.88 3.87
N VAL A 64 4.85 0.60 3.87
CA VAL A 64 4.08 -0.04 2.80
C VAL A 64 2.63 0.39 2.89
N ASP A 65 2.01 0.34 4.06
CA ASP A 65 0.61 0.78 4.26
C ASP A 65 0.44 2.25 3.87
N LEU A 66 1.36 3.09 4.30
CA LEU A 66 1.35 4.52 3.98
C LEU A 66 1.50 4.77 2.47
N ALA A 67 2.29 3.94 1.77
CA ALA A 67 2.44 4.01 0.32
C ALA A 67 1.19 3.51 -0.42
N VAL A 68 0.51 2.49 0.11
CA VAL A 68 -0.78 2.02 -0.41
C VAL A 68 -1.82 3.13 -0.28
N VAL A 69 -1.94 3.76 0.91
CA VAL A 69 -2.88 4.86 1.17
C VAL A 69 -2.59 6.06 0.27
N GLU A 70 -1.32 6.49 0.15
CA GLU A 70 -0.91 7.57 -0.75
C GLU A 70 -1.32 7.28 -2.19
N GLY A 71 -0.95 6.10 -2.69
CA GLY A 71 -1.17 5.71 -4.07
C GLY A 71 -2.66 5.59 -4.39
N ALA A 72 -3.43 4.93 -3.52
CA ALA A 72 -4.85 4.74 -3.69
C ALA A 72 -5.61 6.07 -3.67
N ALA A 73 -5.27 6.97 -2.74
CA ALA A 73 -5.87 8.30 -2.67
C ALA A 73 -5.56 9.13 -3.92
N ARG A 74 -4.28 9.16 -4.33
CA ARG A 74 -3.82 9.93 -5.49
C ARG A 74 -4.46 9.46 -6.80
N ARG A 75 -4.68 8.15 -6.96
CA ARG A 75 -5.27 7.56 -8.17
C ARG A 75 -6.79 7.38 -8.08
N THR A 76 -7.38 7.60 -6.91
CA THR A 76 -8.79 7.31 -6.64
C THR A 76 -9.11 5.82 -6.87
N ASP A 77 -8.23 4.95 -6.40
CA ASP A 77 -8.36 3.50 -6.52
C ASP A 77 -9.16 2.91 -5.34
N VAL A 78 -9.70 1.71 -5.57
CA VAL A 78 -10.19 0.83 -4.50
C VAL A 78 -9.03 0.05 -3.91
N VAL A 79 -8.93 0.00 -2.58
CA VAL A 79 -7.95 -0.86 -1.88
C VAL A 79 -8.59 -2.21 -1.61
N VAL A 80 -7.91 -3.29 -2.00
CA VAL A 80 -8.30 -4.67 -1.67
C VAL A 80 -7.26 -5.23 -0.69
N THR A 81 -7.70 -5.63 0.50
CA THR A 81 -6.82 -6.14 1.57
C THR A 81 -7.53 -7.16 2.45
N SER A 82 -6.79 -8.09 3.05
CA SER A 82 -7.32 -8.99 4.08
C SER A 82 -7.30 -8.36 5.48
N ASP A 83 -6.55 -7.28 5.68
CA ASP A 83 -6.52 -6.52 6.93
C ASP A 83 -6.82 -5.04 6.67
N PRO A 84 -8.11 -4.64 6.70
CA PRO A 84 -8.50 -3.25 6.47
C PRO A 84 -8.06 -2.32 7.59
N SER A 85 -7.72 -2.85 8.78
CA SER A 85 -7.57 -2.08 10.01
C SER A 85 -6.46 -1.04 9.88
N ASP A 86 -5.31 -1.43 9.35
CA ASP A 86 -4.15 -0.54 9.21
C ASP A 86 -4.34 0.52 8.12
N ILE A 87 -5.02 0.15 7.02
CA ILE A 87 -5.38 1.07 5.93
C ILE A 87 -6.38 2.11 6.41
N GLU A 88 -7.45 1.68 7.07
CA GLU A 88 -8.51 2.56 7.58
C GLU A 88 -8.01 3.48 8.68
N ARG A 89 -7.18 2.96 9.60
CA ARG A 89 -6.61 3.77 10.69
C ARG A 89 -5.67 4.83 10.13
N THR A 90 -4.82 4.49 9.16
CA THR A 90 -3.98 5.45 8.47
C THR A 90 -4.85 6.52 7.78
N ALA A 91 -5.80 6.11 6.95
CA ALA A 91 -6.67 7.00 6.18
C ALA A 91 -7.44 7.98 7.08
N SER A 92 -7.95 7.49 8.22
CA SER A 92 -8.64 8.30 9.22
C SER A 92 -7.74 9.38 9.83
N VAL A 93 -6.47 9.07 10.14
CA VAL A 93 -5.56 10.03 10.76
C VAL A 93 -5.22 11.18 9.80
N VAL A 94 -5.12 10.88 8.51
CA VAL A 94 -4.75 11.87 7.49
C VAL A 94 -5.97 12.53 6.81
N GLY A 95 -7.18 12.15 7.20
CA GLY A 95 -8.44 12.72 6.68
C GLY A 95 -8.70 12.36 5.21
N ILE A 96 -8.27 11.18 4.77
CA ILE A 96 -8.47 10.70 3.40
C ILE A 96 -9.63 9.70 3.39
N GLU A 97 -10.60 9.90 2.50
CA GLU A 97 -11.65 8.93 2.20
C GLU A 97 -11.09 7.89 1.21
N LEU A 98 -11.06 6.61 1.62
CA LEU A 98 -10.69 5.49 0.78
C LEU A 98 -11.83 4.49 0.65
N ARG A 99 -11.97 3.89 -0.53
CA ARG A 99 -12.86 2.74 -0.72
C ARG A 99 -12.06 1.46 -0.48
N VAL A 100 -12.39 0.74 0.58
CA VAL A 100 -11.75 -0.53 0.95
C VAL A 100 -12.68 -1.71 0.69
N VAL A 101 -12.14 -2.80 0.16
CA VAL A 101 -12.82 -4.09 -0.03
C VAL A 101 -12.01 -5.15 0.69
N VAL A 102 -12.66 -5.87 1.61
CA VAL A 102 -12.04 -6.92 2.41
C VAL A 102 -12.14 -8.26 1.68
N VAL A 103 -11.07 -9.05 1.66
CA VAL A 103 -10.99 -10.38 1.02
C VAL A 103 -10.46 -11.46 1.94
#